data_AF-A0A7J8A6W4-F1
#
_entry.id   AF-A0A7J8A6W4-F1
#
_cell.length_a   1.000
_cell.length_b   1.000
_cell.length_c   1.000
_cell.angle_alpha   90.00
_cell.angle_beta   90.00
_cell.angle_gamma   90.00
#
_symmetry.space_group_name_H-M   'P 1'
#
loop_
_entity.id
_entity.type
_entity.pdbx_description
1 polymer ?
#
loop_
_entity_poly.entity_id
_entity_poly.type
_entity_poly.pdbx_seq_one_letter_code
_entity_poly.pdbx_strand_id
1 'polypeptide(L)'
;MKPKGTDPRILSLAAEVAKSPEQNVPVILLKLKEIINNTPFGSSELKKIKQDIYCYDLIRYCLLVLSQDCSRIQGGWATISQLTQILSHCCVGLEPGEDAEEFYNELLPSAAENFLILGRQLQTCFINAAKGEEKDELLHFFQIVTDSLFWLVGGHVQLIQNVLQSEHFLHLLQTDNVQIGSTVMNMVQNILQINSGDLLRIEAKTLHSILDEVIFKLLSTPSPVLRSTATKLLLLMAESHQEILILLRLSACYKGLRNLLNKQKPGIEFRHEFRQLISLLSPKVYQEVEEQKLHQAACLIQAYWKGFQTRKRLKKLPSAVITLQRNFRSKRAKILLKLKRQKEEEENRLQLQLERQRAMRVSREIRLNMLEIVHPGQVEKHNREIEEKSALIIQKHWRGYRERKNFHQQKPSLVEYKAAVTLQRAALKFLARCRMKKKQFAPWQGPRELTDAQRVELKQHVDDYVRRHPRHQL
;
A
#
# COMPACT_ATOMS: atom_id res chain seq x y z
N MET A 1 -24.38 -65.65 15.53
CA MET A 1 -23.53 -66.76 15.02
C MET A 1 -22.10 -66.56 15.51
N LYS A 2 -21.33 -67.61 15.87
CA LYS A 2 -19.92 -67.44 16.27
C LYS A 2 -19.07 -67.04 15.05
N PRO A 3 -18.37 -65.90 15.05
CA PRO A 3 -17.49 -65.53 13.94
C PRO A 3 -16.37 -66.57 13.81
N LYS A 4 -16.11 -67.05 12.59
CA LYS A 4 -14.97 -67.95 12.33
C LYS A 4 -13.67 -67.15 12.50
N GLY A 5 -12.97 -67.40 13.60
CA GLY A 5 -11.64 -66.87 13.88
C GLY A 5 -11.61 -65.60 14.74
N THR A 6 -12.45 -65.48 15.76
CA THR A 6 -12.43 -64.40 16.75
C THR A 6 -11.08 -64.24 17.44
N ASP A 7 -10.65 -62.99 17.69
CA ASP A 7 -9.46 -62.70 18.48
C ASP A 7 -9.59 -63.28 19.91
N PRO A 8 -8.63 -64.12 20.35
CA PRO A 8 -8.72 -64.80 21.65
C PRO A 8 -8.74 -63.82 22.82
N ARG A 9 -8.15 -62.62 22.68
CA ARG A 9 -8.16 -61.58 23.71
C ARG A 9 -9.57 -61.05 23.92
N ILE A 10 -10.29 -60.75 22.83
CA ILE A 10 -11.68 -60.27 22.89
C ILE A 10 -12.60 -61.34 23.45
N LEU A 11 -12.43 -62.60 23.03
CA LEU A 11 -13.24 -63.71 23.54
C LEU A 11 -13.01 -63.93 25.05
N SER A 12 -11.75 -63.84 25.50
CA SER A 12 -11.42 -63.94 26.93
C SER A 12 -12.04 -62.80 27.74
N LEU A 13 -12.02 -61.58 27.18
CA LEU A 13 -12.58 -60.40 27.83
C LEU A 13 -14.10 -60.47 27.92
N ALA A 14 -14.78 -60.89 26.85
CA ALA A 14 -16.22 -61.06 26.85
C ALA A 14 -16.67 -62.13 27.87
N ALA A 15 -15.91 -63.21 28.01
CA ALA A 15 -16.16 -64.22 29.03
C ALA A 15 -15.93 -63.68 30.47
N GLU A 16 -14.96 -62.79 30.66
CA GLU A 16 -14.68 -62.14 31.95
C GLU A 16 -15.80 -61.14 32.31
N VAL A 17 -16.26 -60.33 31.35
CA VAL A 17 -17.38 -59.40 31.53
C VAL A 17 -18.67 -60.14 31.90
N ALA A 18 -18.98 -61.25 31.21
CA ALA A 18 -20.20 -62.02 31.47
C ALA A 18 -20.23 -62.72 32.85
N LYS A 19 -19.07 -62.99 33.45
CA LYS A 19 -18.95 -63.69 34.74
C LYS A 19 -18.74 -62.75 35.94
N SER A 20 -18.43 -61.49 35.69
CA SER A 20 -18.06 -60.53 36.73
C SER A 20 -19.27 -59.78 37.27
N PRO A 21 -19.25 -59.36 38.55
CA PRO A 21 -20.30 -58.50 39.09
C PRO A 21 -20.28 -57.13 38.40
N GLU A 22 -21.44 -56.49 38.27
CA GLU A 22 -21.63 -55.22 37.54
C GLU A 22 -20.63 -54.12 37.95
N GLN A 23 -20.21 -54.08 39.22
CA GLN A 23 -19.24 -53.10 39.74
C GLN A 23 -17.85 -53.22 39.11
N ASN A 24 -17.43 -54.43 38.71
CA ASN A 24 -16.10 -54.68 38.14
C ASN A 24 -16.08 -54.55 36.61
N VAL A 25 -17.25 -54.60 35.97
CA VAL A 25 -17.39 -54.53 34.50
C VAL A 25 -16.70 -53.28 33.90
N PRO A 26 -16.82 -52.06 34.46
CA PRO A 26 -16.15 -50.88 33.93
C PRO A 26 -14.63 -51.03 33.85
N VAL A 27 -14.01 -51.59 34.90
CA VAL A 27 -12.55 -51.78 34.97
C VAL A 27 -12.09 -52.85 33.99
N ILE A 28 -12.86 -53.92 33.81
CA ILE A 28 -12.57 -54.98 32.83
C ILE A 28 -12.63 -54.40 31.41
N LEU A 29 -13.66 -53.60 31.09
CA LEU A 29 -13.81 -52.98 29.78
C LEU A 29 -12.65 -52.03 29.42
N LEU A 30 -11.94 -51.44 30.39
CA LEU A 30 -10.74 -50.64 30.12
C LEU A 30 -9.63 -51.44 29.43
N LYS A 31 -9.56 -52.77 29.62
CA LYS A 31 -8.59 -53.63 28.93
C LYS A 31 -8.76 -53.58 27.40
N LEU A 32 -9.94 -53.20 26.89
CA LEU A 32 -10.15 -52.96 25.46
C LEU A 32 -9.21 -51.88 24.91
N LYS A 33 -8.88 -50.86 25.71
CA LYS A 33 -7.98 -49.77 25.30
C LYS A 33 -6.61 -50.29 24.93
N GLU A 34 -6.06 -51.22 25.71
CA GLU A 34 -4.76 -51.83 25.44
C GLU A 34 -4.81 -52.69 24.16
N ILE A 35 -5.88 -53.45 23.96
CA ILE A 35 -6.05 -54.29 22.76
C ILE A 35 -6.11 -53.42 21.49
N ILE A 36 -6.85 -52.31 21.54
CA ILE A 36 -7.00 -51.36 20.42
C ILE A 36 -5.69 -50.61 20.17
N ASN A 37 -5.03 -50.09 21.20
CA ASN A 37 -3.81 -49.30 21.04
C ASN A 37 -2.60 -50.13 20.56
N ASN A 38 -2.55 -51.41 20.92
CA ASN A 38 -1.50 -52.32 20.50
C ASN A 38 -1.64 -52.77 19.03
N THR A 39 -2.76 -52.44 18.37
CA THR A 39 -2.95 -52.77 16.95
C THR A 39 -2.81 -51.53 16.06
N PRO A 40 -2.06 -51.62 14.94
CA PRO A 40 -1.78 -50.46 14.10
C PRO A 40 -3.07 -49.92 13.44
N PHE A 41 -3.21 -48.59 13.43
CA PHE A 41 -4.35 -47.89 12.84
C PHE A 41 -4.56 -48.27 11.37
N GLY A 42 -5.82 -48.53 11.00
CA GLY A 42 -6.22 -48.86 9.62
C GLY A 42 -5.86 -50.28 9.16
N SER A 43 -5.25 -51.10 10.01
CA SER A 43 -4.96 -52.50 9.69
C SER A 43 -6.23 -53.34 9.54
N SER A 44 -6.18 -54.38 8.70
CA SER A 44 -7.24 -55.38 8.61
C SER A 44 -7.48 -56.11 9.93
N GLU A 45 -6.43 -56.21 10.76
CA GLU A 45 -6.51 -56.75 12.12
C GLU A 45 -7.37 -55.86 13.02
N LEU A 46 -7.16 -54.54 13.03
CA LEU A 46 -7.98 -53.61 13.81
C LEU A 46 -9.45 -53.62 13.39
N LYS A 47 -9.73 -53.70 12.08
CA LYS A 47 -11.11 -53.84 11.58
C LYS A 47 -11.78 -55.09 12.14
N LYS A 48 -11.07 -56.22 12.12
CA LYS A 48 -11.57 -57.49 12.65
C LYS A 48 -11.78 -57.44 14.17
N ILE A 49 -10.85 -56.84 14.93
CA ILE A 49 -11.00 -56.66 16.37
C ILE A 49 -12.25 -55.84 16.68
N LYS A 50 -12.51 -54.74 15.96
CA LYS A 50 -13.72 -53.93 16.15
C LYS A 50 -15.00 -54.73 15.85
N GLN A 51 -14.99 -55.55 14.80
CA GLN A 51 -16.10 -56.47 14.50
C GLN A 51 -16.31 -57.47 15.63
N ASP A 52 -15.24 -58.09 16.14
CA ASP A 52 -15.34 -59.01 17.28
C ASP A 52 -15.88 -58.28 18.54
N ILE A 53 -15.41 -57.06 18.85
CA ILE A 53 -15.94 -56.27 19.97
C ILE A 53 -17.45 -56.01 19.82
N TYR A 54 -17.91 -55.73 18.59
CA TYR A 54 -19.33 -55.54 18.31
C TYR A 54 -20.13 -56.85 18.42
N CYS A 55 -19.66 -57.95 17.81
CA CYS A 55 -20.35 -59.25 17.84
C CYS A 55 -20.48 -59.86 19.24
N TYR A 56 -19.62 -59.47 20.18
CA TYR A 56 -19.69 -59.89 21.58
C TYR A 56 -20.38 -58.85 22.49
N ASP A 57 -21.12 -57.91 21.90
CA ASP A 57 -21.90 -56.86 22.59
C ASP A 57 -21.10 -55.97 23.55
N LEU A 58 -19.77 -55.96 23.45
CA LEU A 58 -18.91 -55.18 24.34
C LEU A 58 -19.13 -53.67 24.15
N ILE A 59 -19.50 -53.25 22.94
CA ILE A 59 -19.91 -51.87 22.65
C ILE A 59 -21.19 -51.51 23.44
N ARG A 60 -22.18 -52.42 23.47
CA ARG A 60 -23.42 -52.22 24.24
C ARG A 60 -23.14 -52.20 25.73
N TYR A 61 -22.26 -53.07 26.23
CA TYR A 61 -21.85 -53.04 27.64
C TYR A 61 -21.16 -51.73 28.01
N CYS A 62 -20.26 -51.20 27.16
CA CYS A 62 -19.69 -49.86 27.37
C CYS A 62 -20.77 -48.79 27.43
N LEU A 63 -21.74 -48.82 26.51
CA LEU A 63 -22.86 -47.86 26.49
C LEU A 63 -23.73 -47.95 27.75
N LEU A 64 -24.05 -49.17 28.20
CA LEU A 64 -24.80 -49.42 29.43
C LEU A 64 -24.07 -48.88 30.65
N VAL A 65 -22.75 -49.10 30.75
CA VAL A 65 -21.94 -48.53 31.84
C VAL A 65 -21.96 -47.01 31.82
N LEU A 66 -21.85 -46.39 30.64
CA LEU A 66 -21.88 -44.92 30.51
C LEU A 66 -23.27 -44.31 30.81
N SER A 67 -24.34 -45.11 30.74
CA SER A 67 -25.69 -44.67 31.09
C SER A 67 -26.00 -44.71 32.60
N GLN A 68 -25.13 -45.32 33.41
CA GLN A 68 -25.31 -45.43 34.86
C GLN A 68 -24.88 -44.17 35.62
N ASP A 69 -25.31 -44.05 36.88
CA ASP A 69 -24.87 -43.00 37.81
C ASP A 69 -23.34 -43.03 37.97
N CYS A 70 -22.67 -41.96 37.54
CA CYS A 70 -21.21 -41.81 37.56
C CYS A 70 -20.58 -41.99 38.95
N SER A 71 -21.33 -41.75 40.02
CA SER A 71 -20.89 -41.94 41.41
C SER A 71 -20.74 -43.41 41.81
N ARG A 72 -21.36 -44.34 41.08
CA ARG A 72 -21.33 -45.78 41.36
C ARG A 72 -20.23 -46.52 40.59
N ILE A 73 -19.62 -45.86 39.61
CA ILE A 73 -18.62 -46.46 38.73
C ILE A 73 -17.25 -46.42 39.42
N GLN A 74 -16.59 -47.58 39.51
CA GLN A 74 -15.25 -47.69 40.06
C GLN A 74 -14.25 -46.88 39.21
N GLY A 75 -13.53 -45.96 39.85
CA GLY A 75 -12.59 -45.02 39.20
C GLY A 75 -13.23 -43.75 38.64
N GLY A 76 -14.54 -43.54 38.84
CA GLY A 76 -15.23 -42.28 38.60
C GLY A 76 -15.04 -41.71 37.19
N TRP A 77 -14.82 -40.39 37.09
CA TRP A 77 -14.68 -39.68 35.81
C TRP A 77 -13.50 -40.15 34.96
N ALA A 78 -12.44 -40.68 35.56
CA ALA A 78 -11.30 -41.22 34.81
C ALA A 78 -11.68 -42.48 34.03
N THR A 79 -12.38 -43.42 34.67
CA THR A 79 -12.88 -44.64 34.00
C THR A 79 -13.91 -44.28 32.93
N ILE A 80 -14.85 -43.38 33.25
CA ILE A 80 -15.90 -42.95 32.32
C ILE A 80 -15.29 -42.32 31.06
N SER A 81 -14.37 -41.36 31.22
CA SER A 81 -13.73 -40.67 30.09
C SER A 81 -12.98 -41.64 29.17
N GLN A 82 -12.31 -42.65 29.76
CA GLN A 82 -11.64 -43.68 28.98
C GLN A 82 -12.61 -44.61 28.27
N LEU A 83 -13.73 -45.00 28.90
CA LEU A 83 -14.77 -45.80 28.27
C LEU A 83 -15.46 -45.05 27.13
N THR A 84 -15.72 -43.74 27.28
CA THR A 84 -16.22 -42.86 26.21
C THR A 84 -15.26 -42.85 25.02
N GLN A 85 -13.96 -42.72 25.28
CA GLN A 85 -12.92 -42.77 24.26
C GLN A 85 -12.90 -44.14 23.55
N ILE A 86 -12.92 -45.25 24.29
CA ILE A 86 -12.96 -46.62 23.74
C ILE A 86 -14.21 -46.78 22.86
N LEU A 87 -15.39 -46.39 23.37
CA LEU A 87 -16.65 -46.53 22.65
C LEU A 87 -16.59 -45.77 21.32
N SER A 88 -16.11 -44.51 21.34
CA SER A 88 -15.94 -43.70 20.14
C SER A 88 -15.00 -44.35 19.12
N HIS A 89 -13.82 -44.81 19.56
CA HIS A 89 -12.86 -45.47 18.66
C HIS A 89 -13.35 -46.80 18.10
N CYS A 90 -14.10 -47.59 18.87
CA CYS A 90 -14.70 -48.84 18.42
C CYS A 90 -15.76 -48.60 17.35
N CYS A 91 -16.60 -47.58 17.52
CA CYS A 91 -17.68 -47.26 16.60
C CYS A 91 -17.19 -46.68 15.26
N VAL A 92 -16.11 -45.90 15.24
CA VAL A 92 -15.61 -45.27 14.00
C VAL A 92 -14.86 -46.29 13.14
N GLY A 93 -15.29 -46.44 11.89
CA GLY A 93 -14.70 -47.39 10.92
C GLY A 93 -15.07 -48.86 11.17
N LEU A 94 -16.10 -49.12 11.98
CA LEU A 94 -16.73 -50.43 12.12
C LEU A 94 -17.63 -50.71 10.92
N GLU A 95 -17.59 -51.96 10.43
CA GLU A 95 -18.49 -52.48 9.41
C GLU A 95 -19.44 -53.49 10.09
N PRO A 96 -20.66 -53.07 10.50
CA PRO A 96 -21.54 -53.84 11.39
C PRO A 96 -22.19 -55.09 10.74
N GLY A 97 -22.05 -55.28 9.42
CA GLY A 97 -22.56 -56.46 8.73
C GLY A 97 -24.09 -56.48 8.65
N GLU A 98 -24.72 -57.58 9.10
CA GLU A 98 -26.17 -57.80 9.03
C GLU A 98 -26.98 -56.90 9.99
N ASP A 99 -26.39 -56.50 11.12
CA ASP A 99 -27.04 -55.67 12.16
C ASP A 99 -26.81 -54.16 11.95
N ALA A 100 -26.58 -53.75 10.71
CA ALA A 100 -26.25 -52.35 10.38
C ALA A 100 -27.34 -51.37 10.80
N GLU A 101 -28.63 -51.72 10.65
CA GLU A 101 -29.73 -50.83 11.02
C GLU A 101 -29.75 -50.51 12.51
N GLU A 102 -29.58 -51.51 13.38
CA GLU A 102 -29.55 -51.32 14.82
C GLU A 102 -28.34 -50.47 15.24
N PHE A 103 -27.18 -50.72 14.61
CA PHE A 103 -25.99 -49.92 14.85
C PHE A 103 -26.17 -48.44 14.51
N TYR A 104 -26.67 -48.14 13.31
CA TYR A 104 -26.81 -46.76 12.84
C TYR A 104 -28.00 -46.00 13.43
N ASN A 105 -29.12 -46.68 13.71
CA ASN A 105 -30.35 -46.02 14.14
C ASN A 105 -30.55 -46.02 15.67
N GLU A 106 -29.98 -46.99 16.39
CA GLU A 106 -30.18 -47.09 17.85
C GLU A 106 -28.89 -46.85 18.61
N LEU A 107 -27.84 -47.63 18.31
CA LEU A 107 -26.61 -47.62 19.12
C LEU A 107 -25.85 -46.29 18.98
N LEU A 108 -25.59 -45.85 17.75
CA LEU A 108 -24.81 -44.62 17.49
C LEU A 108 -25.50 -43.35 18.03
N PRO A 109 -26.79 -43.08 17.77
CA PRO A 109 -27.51 -41.97 18.40
C PRO A 109 -27.49 -42.04 19.92
N SER A 110 -27.68 -43.22 20.50
CA SER A 110 -27.67 -43.42 21.95
C SER A 110 -26.28 -43.17 22.56
N ALA A 111 -25.21 -43.52 21.85
CA ALA A 111 -23.84 -43.20 22.25
C ALA A 111 -23.57 -41.68 22.23
N ALA A 112 -23.97 -41.00 21.16
CA ALA A 112 -23.84 -39.56 21.05
C ALA A 112 -24.61 -38.82 22.15
N GLU A 113 -25.85 -39.24 22.44
CA GLU A 113 -26.69 -38.65 23.48
C GLU A 113 -26.08 -38.87 24.88
N ASN A 114 -25.61 -40.09 25.19
CA ASN A 114 -24.92 -40.34 26.45
C ASN A 114 -23.66 -39.47 26.61
N PHE A 115 -22.89 -39.24 25.55
CA PHE A 115 -21.73 -38.34 25.62
C PHE A 115 -22.12 -36.90 25.95
N LEU A 116 -23.25 -36.42 25.42
CA LEU A 116 -23.79 -35.10 25.74
C LEU A 116 -24.28 -35.02 27.20
N ILE A 117 -24.95 -36.06 27.69
CA ILE A 117 -25.38 -36.17 29.10
C ILE A 117 -24.15 -36.11 30.02
N LEU A 118 -23.12 -36.90 29.74
CA LEU A 118 -21.88 -36.92 30.52
C LEU A 118 -21.16 -35.57 30.48
N GLY A 119 -21.11 -34.93 29.31
CA GLY A 119 -20.57 -33.58 29.17
C GLY A 119 -21.31 -32.58 30.06
N ARG A 120 -22.65 -32.64 30.10
CA ARG A 120 -23.49 -31.76 30.94
C ARG A 120 -23.29 -32.03 32.43
N GLN A 121 -23.17 -33.29 32.82
CA GLN A 121 -22.86 -33.66 34.21
C GLN A 121 -21.48 -33.13 34.61
N LEU A 122 -20.46 -33.30 33.78
CA LEU A 122 -19.11 -32.74 33.99
C LEU A 122 -19.14 -31.22 34.10
N GLN A 123 -19.89 -30.54 33.22
CA GLN A 123 -20.11 -29.09 33.29
C GLN A 123 -20.74 -28.69 34.64
N THR A 124 -21.74 -29.42 35.11
CA THR A 124 -22.41 -29.16 36.39
C THR A 124 -21.46 -29.38 37.57
N CYS A 125 -20.69 -30.46 37.57
CA CYS A 125 -19.64 -30.72 38.56
C CYS A 125 -18.58 -29.62 38.56
N PHE A 126 -18.14 -29.17 37.38
CA PHE A 126 -17.15 -28.11 37.24
C PHE A 126 -17.63 -26.77 37.81
N ILE A 127 -18.90 -26.41 37.57
CA ILE A 127 -19.51 -25.19 38.11
C ILE A 127 -19.56 -25.25 39.64
N ASN A 128 -19.88 -26.41 40.21
CA ASN A 128 -20.03 -26.60 41.65
C ASN A 128 -18.70 -26.82 42.39
N ALA A 129 -17.60 -27.11 41.69
CA ALA A 129 -16.30 -27.37 42.29
C ALA A 129 -15.74 -26.10 42.97
N ALA A 130 -15.17 -26.26 44.17
CA ALA A 130 -14.61 -25.15 44.95
C ALA A 130 -13.11 -24.96 44.70
N LYS A 131 -12.35 -26.05 44.47
CA LYS A 131 -10.89 -26.02 44.33
C LYS A 131 -10.45 -25.93 42.86
N GLY A 132 -9.29 -25.31 42.63
CA GLY A 132 -8.70 -25.17 41.29
C GLY A 132 -8.21 -26.50 40.70
N GLU A 133 -7.52 -27.33 41.49
CA GLU A 133 -6.99 -28.62 41.01
C GLU A 133 -8.12 -29.58 40.56
N GLU A 134 -9.20 -29.65 41.35
CA GLU A 134 -10.41 -30.42 40.99
C GLU A 134 -11.06 -29.90 39.69
N LYS A 135 -10.99 -28.58 39.45
CA LYS A 135 -11.49 -27.95 38.20
C LYS A 135 -10.65 -28.33 36.99
N ASP A 136 -9.33 -28.37 37.13
CA ASP A 136 -8.43 -28.76 36.04
C ASP A 136 -8.62 -30.23 35.65
N GLU A 137 -8.79 -31.12 36.63
CA GLU A 137 -9.12 -32.53 36.38
C GLU A 137 -10.47 -32.68 35.68
N LEU A 138 -11.51 -31.98 36.14
CA LEU A 138 -12.84 -32.02 35.51
C LEU A 138 -12.83 -31.46 34.08
N LEU A 139 -12.05 -30.41 33.81
CA LEU A 139 -11.86 -29.90 32.45
C LEU A 139 -11.15 -30.90 31.55
N HIS A 140 -10.15 -31.61 32.07
CA HIS A 140 -9.46 -32.65 31.33
C HIS A 140 -10.43 -33.78 30.93
N PHE A 141 -11.26 -34.25 31.86
CA PHE A 141 -12.31 -35.24 31.55
C PHE A 141 -13.35 -34.70 30.56
N PHE A 142 -13.76 -33.44 30.70
CA PHE A 142 -14.67 -32.79 29.75
C PHE A 142 -14.08 -32.72 28.33
N GLN A 143 -12.80 -32.39 28.21
CA GLN A 143 -12.08 -32.40 26.93
C GLN A 143 -12.07 -33.81 26.32
N ILE A 144 -11.74 -34.85 27.10
CA ILE A 144 -11.77 -36.23 26.59
C ILE A 144 -13.15 -36.61 26.08
N VAL A 145 -14.22 -36.27 26.81
CA VAL A 145 -15.60 -36.59 26.40
C VAL A 145 -15.99 -35.84 25.13
N THR A 146 -15.69 -34.55 25.06
CA THR A 146 -15.99 -33.72 23.87
C THR A 146 -15.17 -34.11 22.64
N ASP A 147 -13.88 -34.44 22.82
CA ASP A 147 -13.02 -34.97 21.75
C ASP A 147 -13.51 -36.34 21.26
N SER A 148 -13.97 -37.19 22.18
CA SER A 148 -14.54 -38.50 21.85
C SER A 148 -15.86 -38.35 21.07
N LEU A 149 -16.72 -37.40 21.46
CA LEU A 149 -17.93 -37.06 20.71
C LEU A 149 -17.58 -36.51 19.32
N PHE A 150 -16.61 -35.60 19.23
CA PHE A 150 -16.17 -35.04 17.97
C PHE A 150 -15.60 -36.12 17.03
N TRP A 151 -14.79 -37.04 17.55
CA TRP A 151 -14.28 -38.19 16.78
C TRP A 151 -15.41 -39.07 16.25
N LEU A 152 -16.42 -39.35 17.08
CA LEU A 152 -17.59 -40.15 16.70
C LEU A 152 -18.38 -39.49 15.57
N VAL A 153 -18.67 -38.19 15.71
CA VAL A 153 -19.39 -37.38 14.72
C VAL A 153 -18.59 -37.23 13.43
N GLY A 154 -17.26 -37.07 13.52
CA GLY A 154 -16.40 -37.00 12.35
C GLY A 154 -16.34 -38.31 11.56
N GLY A 155 -16.48 -39.46 12.24
CA GLY A 155 -16.61 -40.76 11.59
C GLY A 155 -18.00 -41.04 11.02
N HIS A 156 -19.05 -40.49 11.65
CA HIS A 156 -20.46 -40.74 11.32
C HIS A 156 -21.23 -39.42 11.22
N VAL A 157 -21.11 -38.76 10.07
CA VAL A 157 -21.69 -37.42 9.78
C VAL A 157 -23.20 -37.36 10.02
N GLN A 158 -23.92 -38.49 9.92
CA GLN A 158 -25.36 -38.55 10.19
C GLN A 158 -25.71 -38.12 11.64
N LEU A 159 -24.78 -38.29 12.58
CA LEU A 159 -24.97 -37.92 13.98
C LEU A 159 -24.95 -36.41 14.23
N ILE A 160 -24.48 -35.59 13.27
CA ILE A 160 -24.45 -34.13 13.43
C ILE A 160 -25.84 -33.60 13.76
N GLN A 161 -26.86 -34.09 13.05
CA GLN A 161 -28.24 -33.66 13.28
C GLN A 161 -28.72 -34.03 14.70
N ASN A 162 -28.48 -35.26 15.13
CA ASN A 162 -28.84 -35.73 16.48
C ASN A 162 -28.16 -34.90 17.57
N VAL A 163 -26.86 -34.62 17.41
CA VAL A 163 -26.08 -33.84 18.38
C VAL A 163 -26.57 -32.39 18.46
N LEU A 164 -26.76 -31.72 17.32
CA LEU A 164 -27.17 -30.31 17.30
C LEU A 164 -28.62 -30.10 17.75
N GLN A 165 -29.50 -31.10 17.58
CA GLN A 165 -30.90 -31.05 18.03
C GLN A 165 -31.06 -31.39 19.52
N SER A 166 -30.08 -32.03 20.16
CA SER A 166 -30.16 -32.43 21.56
C SER A 166 -30.27 -31.23 22.51
N GLU A 167 -31.20 -31.28 23.45
CA GLU A 167 -31.34 -30.26 24.50
C GLU A 167 -30.08 -30.19 25.38
N HIS A 168 -29.39 -31.31 25.57
CA HIS A 168 -28.15 -31.36 26.34
C HIS A 168 -27.01 -30.60 25.65
N PHE A 169 -26.95 -30.64 24.32
CA PHE A 169 -26.00 -29.84 23.55
C PHE A 169 -26.27 -28.33 23.72
N LEU A 170 -27.53 -27.91 23.65
CA LEU A 170 -27.88 -26.51 23.87
C LEU A 170 -27.47 -26.03 25.27
N HIS A 171 -27.69 -26.85 26.30
CA HIS A 171 -27.23 -26.55 27.66
C HIS A 171 -25.69 -26.46 27.79
N LEU A 172 -24.95 -27.32 27.08
CA LEU A 172 -23.49 -27.23 27.03
C LEU A 172 -23.03 -25.90 26.42
N LEU A 173 -23.72 -25.42 25.40
CA LEU A 173 -23.45 -24.12 24.78
C LEU A 173 -23.82 -22.95 25.70
N GLN A 174 -24.89 -23.07 26.49
CA GLN A 174 -25.36 -22.10 27.49
C GLN A 174 -24.47 -22.08 28.74
N THR A 175 -23.20 -21.70 28.59
CA THR A 175 -22.24 -21.55 29.68
C THR A 175 -21.51 -20.21 29.67
N ASP A 176 -21.31 -19.64 30.85
CA ASP A 176 -20.48 -18.45 31.03
C ASP A 176 -18.99 -18.79 31.21
N ASN A 177 -18.66 -20.08 31.38
CA ASN A 177 -17.27 -20.49 31.54
C ASN A 177 -16.51 -20.38 30.20
N VAL A 178 -15.37 -19.69 30.24
CA VAL A 178 -14.56 -19.41 29.05
C VAL A 178 -14.02 -20.66 28.38
N GLN A 179 -13.55 -21.65 29.15
CA GLN A 179 -12.93 -22.86 28.61
C GLN A 179 -14.00 -23.79 28.03
N ILE A 180 -15.03 -24.14 28.82
CA ILE A 180 -16.14 -25.00 28.37
C ILE A 180 -16.83 -24.39 27.17
N GLY A 181 -17.19 -23.10 27.24
CA GLY A 181 -17.87 -22.41 26.14
C GLY A 181 -17.02 -22.35 24.87
N SER A 182 -15.71 -22.15 24.99
CA SER A 182 -14.80 -22.17 23.83
C SER A 182 -14.69 -23.57 23.23
N THR A 183 -14.58 -24.62 24.05
CA THR A 183 -14.54 -26.01 23.58
C THR A 183 -15.81 -26.39 22.81
N VAL A 184 -16.99 -26.08 23.36
CA VAL A 184 -18.27 -26.39 22.71
C VAL A 184 -18.43 -25.59 21.40
N MET A 185 -18.12 -24.29 21.40
CA MET A 185 -18.18 -23.48 20.16
C MET A 185 -17.17 -23.96 19.10
N ASN A 186 -15.96 -24.38 19.50
CA ASN A 186 -14.98 -24.95 18.58
C ASN A 186 -15.43 -26.30 18.02
N MET A 187 -16.12 -27.12 18.82
CA MET A 187 -16.74 -28.35 18.34
C MET A 187 -17.75 -28.05 17.23
N VAL A 188 -18.60 -27.02 17.39
CA VAL A 188 -19.51 -26.58 16.32
C VAL A 188 -18.75 -26.09 15.10
N GLN A 189 -17.70 -25.29 15.27
CA GLN A 189 -16.88 -24.82 14.15
C GLN A 189 -16.31 -26.00 13.35
N ASN A 190 -15.79 -27.01 14.05
CA ASN A 190 -15.23 -28.19 13.41
C ASN A 190 -16.31 -29.04 12.72
N ILE A 191 -17.49 -29.20 13.34
CA ILE A 191 -18.65 -29.87 12.73
C ILE A 191 -19.04 -29.18 11.41
N LEU A 192 -19.09 -27.85 11.39
CA LEU A 192 -19.42 -27.07 10.18
C LEU A 192 -18.36 -27.17 9.10
N GLN A 193 -17.09 -27.39 9.46
CA GLN A 193 -16.01 -27.65 8.50
C GLN A 193 -16.10 -29.06 7.89
N ILE A 194 -16.60 -30.06 8.63
CA ILE A 194 -16.77 -31.43 8.15
C ILE A 194 -17.97 -31.51 7.19
N ASN A 195 -19.13 -31.02 7.63
CA ASN A 195 -20.32 -30.95 6.79
C ASN A 195 -21.16 -29.73 7.15
N SER A 196 -21.06 -28.69 6.33
CA SER A 196 -21.83 -27.47 6.56
C SER A 196 -23.33 -27.72 6.39
N GLY A 197 -23.76 -28.55 5.44
CA GLY A 197 -25.16 -28.72 5.04
C GLY A 197 -26.13 -29.16 6.13
N ASP A 198 -25.66 -29.89 7.14
CA ASP A 198 -26.54 -30.45 8.19
C ASP A 198 -27.06 -29.39 9.16
N LEU A 199 -26.44 -28.20 9.21
CA LEU A 199 -26.93 -27.09 10.05
C LEU A 199 -28.30 -26.55 9.58
N LEU A 200 -28.67 -26.72 8.31
CA LEU A 200 -30.00 -26.35 7.80
C LEU A 200 -31.03 -27.47 7.95
N ARG A 201 -30.61 -28.69 8.27
CA ARG A 201 -31.49 -29.84 8.50
C ARG A 201 -32.06 -29.88 9.91
N ILE A 202 -31.47 -29.15 10.85
CA ILE A 202 -31.98 -29.07 12.22
C ILE A 202 -33.28 -28.24 12.27
N GLU A 203 -34.04 -28.39 13.36
CA GLU A 203 -35.29 -27.66 13.51
C GLU A 203 -35.01 -26.16 13.59
N ALA A 204 -35.84 -25.34 12.93
CA ALA A 204 -35.67 -23.90 12.92
C ALA A 204 -35.57 -23.31 14.34
N LYS A 205 -36.34 -23.82 15.30
CA LYS A 205 -36.27 -23.39 16.71
C LYS A 205 -34.88 -23.62 17.31
N THR A 206 -34.33 -24.81 17.16
CA THR A 206 -32.99 -25.18 17.66
C THR A 206 -31.89 -24.33 17.02
N LEU A 207 -31.98 -24.05 15.71
CA LEU A 207 -31.05 -23.16 15.00
C LEU A 207 -31.07 -21.75 15.58
N HIS A 208 -32.26 -21.19 15.85
CA HIS A 208 -32.37 -19.87 16.47
C HIS A 208 -31.78 -19.88 17.88
N SER A 209 -32.03 -20.91 18.69
CA SER A 209 -31.43 -21.00 20.04
C SER A 209 -29.90 -21.05 20.01
N ILE A 210 -29.30 -21.78 19.06
CA ILE A 210 -27.85 -21.80 18.87
C ILE A 210 -27.35 -20.41 18.43
N LEU A 211 -27.99 -19.78 17.44
CA LEU A 211 -27.62 -18.45 16.95
C LEU A 211 -27.76 -17.38 18.04
N ASP A 212 -28.84 -17.41 18.80
CA ASP A 212 -29.12 -16.48 19.90
C ASP A 212 -28.03 -16.58 20.98
N GLU A 213 -27.64 -17.80 21.34
CA GLU A 213 -26.57 -18.02 22.32
C GLU A 213 -25.20 -17.54 21.79
N VAL A 214 -24.86 -17.83 20.52
CA VAL A 214 -23.60 -17.35 19.92
C VAL A 214 -23.58 -15.82 19.81
N ILE A 215 -24.70 -15.20 19.43
CA ILE A 215 -24.85 -13.74 19.36
C ILE A 215 -24.78 -13.12 20.76
N PHE A 216 -25.42 -13.75 21.75
CA PHE A 216 -25.34 -13.33 23.14
C PHE A 216 -23.89 -13.35 23.63
N LYS A 217 -23.15 -14.43 23.36
CA LYS A 217 -21.72 -14.53 23.71
C LYS A 217 -20.85 -13.50 22.99
N LEU A 218 -21.17 -13.17 21.74
CA LEU A 218 -20.47 -12.14 20.99
C LEU A 218 -20.72 -10.73 21.57
N LEU A 219 -21.97 -10.44 21.94
CA LEU A 219 -22.39 -9.08 22.29
C LEU A 219 -22.21 -8.77 23.78
N SER A 220 -22.50 -9.73 24.66
CA SER A 220 -22.70 -9.51 26.10
C SER A 220 -21.54 -10.03 26.95
N THR A 221 -20.71 -10.94 26.45
CA THR A 221 -19.62 -11.54 27.25
C THR A 221 -18.41 -10.61 27.37
N PRO A 222 -17.83 -10.43 28.58
CA PRO A 222 -16.65 -9.58 28.78
C PRO A 222 -15.34 -10.23 28.30
N SER A 223 -15.28 -11.56 28.23
CA SER A 223 -14.08 -12.30 27.82
C SER A 223 -13.77 -12.11 26.33
N PRO A 224 -12.56 -11.63 25.96
CA PRO A 224 -12.17 -11.46 24.57
C PRO A 224 -12.05 -12.79 23.83
N VAL A 225 -11.67 -13.87 24.54
CA VAL A 225 -11.54 -15.22 23.98
C VAL A 225 -12.91 -15.74 23.52
N LEU A 226 -13.92 -15.69 24.41
CA LEU A 226 -15.27 -16.13 24.05
C LEU A 226 -15.86 -15.30 22.90
N ARG A 227 -15.66 -13.97 22.91
CA ARG A 227 -16.09 -13.10 21.81
C ARG A 227 -15.40 -13.44 20.49
N SER A 228 -14.10 -13.73 20.52
CA SER A 228 -13.33 -14.12 19.34
C SER A 228 -13.87 -15.43 18.76
N THR A 229 -14.04 -16.45 19.60
CA THR A 229 -14.60 -17.75 19.20
C THR A 229 -16.03 -17.62 18.67
N ALA A 230 -16.88 -16.82 19.32
CA ALA A 230 -18.24 -16.55 18.86
C ALA A 230 -18.26 -15.77 17.52
N THR A 231 -17.36 -14.80 17.33
CA THR A 231 -17.21 -14.07 16.06
C THR A 231 -16.86 -15.02 14.94
N LYS A 232 -15.87 -15.91 15.15
CA LYS A 232 -15.41 -16.89 14.17
C LYS A 232 -16.50 -17.89 13.82
N LEU A 233 -17.20 -18.42 14.81
CA LEU A 233 -18.32 -19.33 14.60
C LEU A 233 -19.45 -18.66 13.81
N LEU A 234 -19.87 -17.45 14.20
CA LEU A 234 -20.95 -16.73 13.51
C LEU A 234 -20.56 -16.35 12.08
N LEU A 235 -19.29 -15.98 11.86
CA LEU A 235 -18.73 -15.74 10.53
C LEU A 235 -18.78 -17.01 9.68
N LEU A 236 -18.31 -18.14 10.21
CA LEU A 236 -18.33 -19.43 9.52
C LEU A 236 -19.76 -19.85 9.16
N MET A 237 -20.72 -19.70 10.07
CA MET A 237 -22.14 -20.00 9.81
C MET A 237 -22.71 -19.11 8.69
N ALA A 238 -22.38 -17.83 8.70
CA ALA A 238 -22.86 -16.86 7.70
C ALA A 238 -22.19 -17.03 6.32
N GLU A 239 -20.93 -17.47 6.27
CA GLU A 239 -20.22 -17.77 5.02
C GLU A 239 -20.65 -19.12 4.42
N SER A 240 -20.95 -20.09 5.28
CA SER A 240 -21.32 -21.44 4.85
C SER A 240 -22.70 -21.51 4.19
N HIS A 241 -23.67 -20.72 4.67
CA HIS A 241 -25.07 -20.79 4.21
C HIS A 241 -25.70 -19.43 3.98
N GLN A 242 -26.28 -19.23 2.79
CA GLN A 242 -26.96 -17.98 2.44
C GLN A 242 -28.23 -17.77 3.26
N GLU A 243 -28.92 -18.83 3.65
CA GLU A 243 -30.15 -18.80 4.45
C GLU A 243 -29.89 -18.22 5.84
N ILE A 244 -28.78 -18.60 6.47
CA ILE A 244 -28.36 -18.05 7.76
C ILE A 244 -27.98 -16.57 7.59
N LEU A 245 -27.27 -16.23 6.53
CA LEU A 245 -26.93 -14.83 6.24
C LEU A 245 -28.19 -13.98 6.00
N ILE A 246 -29.19 -14.51 5.27
CA ILE A 246 -30.48 -13.87 5.06
C ILE A 246 -31.23 -13.72 6.37
N LEU A 247 -31.24 -14.75 7.22
CA LEU A 247 -31.83 -14.73 8.54
C LEU A 247 -31.21 -13.62 9.41
N LEU A 248 -29.88 -13.55 9.48
CA LEU A 248 -29.16 -12.53 10.25
C LEU A 248 -29.36 -11.10 9.71
N ARG A 249 -29.64 -10.94 8.42
CA ARG A 249 -29.85 -9.62 7.77
C ARG A 249 -31.29 -9.14 7.83
N LEU A 250 -32.26 -10.03 7.57
CA LEU A 250 -33.64 -9.67 7.26
C LEU A 250 -34.65 -10.13 8.32
N SER A 251 -34.29 -11.04 9.22
CA SER A 251 -35.23 -11.50 10.24
C SER A 251 -35.56 -10.37 11.22
N ALA A 252 -36.80 -10.35 11.70
CA ALA A 252 -37.21 -9.44 12.75
C ALA A 252 -36.44 -9.70 14.06
N CYS A 253 -36.05 -10.96 14.31
CA CYS A 253 -35.34 -11.40 15.52
C CYS A 253 -33.96 -10.75 15.66
N TYR A 254 -33.24 -10.57 14.54
CA TYR A 254 -31.90 -9.99 14.54
C TYR A 254 -31.86 -8.52 14.09
N LYS A 255 -33.02 -7.86 14.11
CA LYS A 255 -33.13 -6.44 13.74
C LYS A 255 -32.28 -5.58 14.67
N GLY A 256 -31.25 -4.95 14.11
CA GLY A 256 -30.34 -4.07 14.87
C GLY A 256 -29.04 -4.74 15.32
N LEU A 257 -28.84 -6.04 15.07
CA LEU A 257 -27.58 -6.74 15.33
C LEU A 257 -26.38 -5.99 14.75
N ARG A 258 -26.48 -5.54 13.49
CA ARG A 258 -25.47 -4.71 12.82
C ARG A 258 -25.15 -3.43 13.58
N ASN A 259 -26.18 -2.72 14.07
CA ASN A 259 -25.98 -1.46 14.80
C ASN A 259 -25.30 -1.71 16.14
N LEU A 260 -25.61 -2.82 16.80
CA LEU A 260 -24.93 -3.23 18.02
C LEU A 260 -23.46 -3.57 17.74
N LEU A 261 -23.18 -4.37 16.71
CA LEU A 261 -21.81 -4.72 16.30
C LEU A 261 -20.97 -3.48 15.92
N ASN A 262 -21.54 -2.53 15.18
CA ASN A 262 -20.85 -1.29 14.79
C ASN A 262 -20.50 -0.39 15.97
N LYS A 263 -21.25 -0.45 17.08
CA LYS A 263 -20.94 0.30 18.30
C LYS A 263 -19.82 -0.35 19.11
N GLN A 264 -19.51 -1.62 18.88
CA GLN A 264 -18.48 -2.30 19.63
C GLN A 264 -17.08 -2.01 19.08
N LYS A 265 -16.11 -1.87 19.99
CA LYS A 265 -14.69 -1.82 19.64
C LYS A 265 -14.13 -3.24 19.80
N PRO A 266 -13.81 -3.96 18.71
CA PRO A 266 -13.17 -5.27 18.84
C PRO A 266 -11.77 -5.11 19.43
N GLY A 267 -11.35 -6.11 20.22
CA GLY A 267 -9.95 -6.27 20.62
C GLY A 267 -9.04 -6.43 19.40
N ILE A 268 -7.73 -6.31 19.59
CA ILE A 268 -6.77 -6.44 18.48
C ILE A 268 -6.85 -7.85 17.85
N GLU A 269 -7.08 -8.87 18.66
CA GLU A 269 -6.94 -10.31 18.34
C GLU A 269 -7.94 -10.87 17.32
N PHE A 270 -9.13 -10.27 17.17
CA PHE A 270 -10.19 -10.78 16.27
C PHE A 270 -10.80 -9.68 15.40
N ARG A 271 -10.06 -8.57 15.24
CA ARG A 271 -10.54 -7.38 14.51
C ARG A 271 -10.85 -7.70 13.05
N HIS A 272 -10.11 -8.63 12.44
CA HIS A 272 -10.28 -8.96 11.03
C HIS A 272 -11.60 -9.70 10.79
N GLU A 273 -11.81 -10.80 11.51
CA GLU A 273 -13.02 -11.62 11.46
C GLU A 273 -14.26 -10.80 11.85
N PHE A 274 -14.12 -9.92 12.85
CA PHE A 274 -15.20 -9.01 13.24
C PHE A 274 -15.58 -8.02 12.12
N ARG A 275 -14.59 -7.48 11.40
CA ARG A 275 -14.83 -6.59 10.25
C ARG A 275 -15.43 -7.35 9.08
N GLN A 276 -14.97 -8.57 8.81
CA GLN A 276 -15.53 -9.44 7.78
C GLN A 276 -17.01 -9.73 8.07
N LEU A 277 -17.34 -10.11 9.30
CA LEU A 277 -18.73 -10.32 9.72
C LEU A 277 -19.59 -9.08 9.52
N ILE A 278 -19.13 -7.89 9.93
CA ILE A 278 -19.86 -6.62 9.69
C ILE A 278 -20.04 -6.35 8.20
N SER A 279 -19.02 -6.63 7.38
CA SER A 279 -19.10 -6.43 5.93
C SER A 279 -20.11 -7.38 5.29
N LEU A 280 -20.14 -8.65 5.71
CA LEU A 280 -21.11 -9.63 5.26
C LEU A 280 -22.53 -9.26 5.74
N LEU A 281 -22.71 -8.78 6.96
CA LEU A 281 -24.03 -8.34 7.44
C LEU A 281 -24.49 -7.02 6.79
N SER A 282 -23.61 -6.29 6.12
CA SER A 282 -23.97 -5.06 5.41
C SER A 282 -24.53 -5.38 4.01
N PRO A 283 -25.75 -4.94 3.68
CA PRO A 283 -26.25 -5.07 2.31
C PRO A 283 -25.35 -4.28 1.36
N LYS A 284 -24.93 -4.86 0.23
CA LYS A 284 -24.19 -4.15 -0.84
C LYS A 284 -24.86 -2.81 -1.23
N VAL A 285 -26.19 -2.76 -1.14
CA VAL A 285 -27.02 -1.58 -1.40
C VAL A 285 -26.64 -0.36 -0.53
N TYR A 286 -26.19 -0.54 0.71
CA TYR A 286 -25.81 0.60 1.56
C TYR A 286 -24.46 1.21 1.15
N GLN A 287 -23.53 0.41 0.63
CA GLN A 287 -22.26 0.92 0.10
C GLN A 287 -22.49 1.70 -1.20
N GLU A 288 -23.35 1.20 -2.09
CA GLU A 288 -23.70 1.90 -3.33
C GLU A 288 -24.37 3.26 -3.06
N VAL A 289 -25.24 3.35 -2.06
CA VAL A 289 -25.90 4.62 -1.67
C VAL A 289 -24.90 5.63 -1.10
N GLU A 290 -23.92 5.17 -0.32
CA GLU A 290 -22.90 6.04 0.27
C GLU A 290 -21.88 6.51 -0.79
N GLU A 291 -21.47 5.62 -1.69
CA GLU A 291 -20.65 5.96 -2.85
C GLU A 291 -21.35 6.95 -3.80
N GLN A 292 -22.66 6.80 -4.03
CA GLN A 292 -23.44 7.77 -4.81
C GLN A 292 -23.46 9.15 -4.15
N LYS A 293 -23.59 9.23 -2.82
CA LYS A 293 -23.53 10.52 -2.10
C LYS A 293 -22.16 11.18 -2.22
N LEU A 294 -21.08 10.39 -2.08
CA LEU A 294 -19.71 10.89 -2.27
C LEU A 294 -19.48 11.36 -3.70
N HIS A 295 -20.00 10.63 -4.69
CA HIS A 295 -19.93 11.01 -6.10
C HIS A 295 -20.67 12.31 -6.37
N GLN A 296 -21.90 12.48 -5.86
CA GLN A 296 -22.67 13.71 -5.99
C GLN A 296 -21.94 14.91 -5.36
N ALA A 297 -21.37 14.74 -4.17
CA ALA A 297 -20.58 15.78 -3.52
C ALA A 297 -19.35 16.17 -4.35
N ALA A 298 -18.63 15.19 -4.89
CA ALA A 298 -17.48 15.43 -5.77
C ALA A 298 -17.89 16.20 -7.05
N CYS A 299 -19.00 15.80 -7.69
CA CYS A 299 -19.54 16.51 -8.86
C CYS A 299 -19.90 17.96 -8.54
N LEU A 300 -20.47 18.23 -7.36
CA LEU A 300 -20.84 19.57 -6.93
C LEU A 300 -19.60 20.46 -6.72
N ILE A 301 -18.58 19.95 -6.03
CA ILE A 301 -17.29 20.64 -5.84
C ILE A 301 -16.63 20.92 -7.20
N GLN A 302 -16.61 19.93 -8.09
CA GLN A 302 -16.04 20.07 -9.43
C GLN A 302 -16.79 21.11 -10.27
N ALA A 303 -18.12 21.14 -10.21
CA ALA A 303 -18.93 22.13 -10.91
C ALA A 303 -18.65 23.55 -10.41
N TYR A 304 -18.56 23.74 -9.09
CA TYR A 304 -18.20 25.02 -8.49
C TYR A 304 -16.80 25.48 -8.91
N TRP A 305 -15.81 24.58 -8.88
CA TRP A 305 -14.44 24.88 -9.29
C TRP A 305 -14.34 25.26 -10.77
N LYS A 306 -14.94 24.45 -11.66
CA LYS A 306 -15.01 24.76 -13.11
C LYS A 306 -15.66 26.12 -13.36
N GLY A 307 -16.76 26.42 -12.67
CA GLY A 307 -17.43 27.72 -12.73
C GLY A 307 -16.53 28.87 -12.26
N PHE A 308 -15.81 28.70 -11.14
CA PHE A 308 -14.86 29.68 -10.63
C PHE A 308 -13.73 29.94 -11.65
N GLN A 309 -13.16 28.89 -12.23
CA GLN A 309 -12.09 29.00 -13.21
C GLN A 309 -12.54 29.77 -14.46
N THR A 310 -13.74 29.50 -14.97
CA THR A 310 -14.33 30.23 -16.11
C THR A 310 -14.56 31.70 -15.76
N ARG A 311 -15.17 32.01 -14.62
CA ARG A 311 -15.38 33.40 -14.17
C ARG A 311 -14.06 34.17 -14.02
N LYS A 312 -13.01 33.53 -13.50
CA LYS A 312 -11.67 34.13 -13.37
C LYS A 312 -11.06 34.45 -14.73
N ARG A 313 -11.25 33.58 -15.74
CA ARG A 313 -10.81 33.83 -17.13
C ARG A 313 -11.60 34.99 -17.76
N LEU A 314 -12.93 34.98 -17.64
CA LEU A 314 -13.80 36.04 -18.17
C LEU A 314 -13.46 37.41 -17.59
N LYS A 315 -13.15 37.50 -16.29
CA LYS A 315 -12.71 38.76 -15.65
C LYS A 315 -11.43 39.35 -16.28
N LYS A 316 -10.57 38.53 -16.89
CA LYS A 316 -9.33 39.00 -17.56
C LYS A 316 -9.54 39.44 -19.01
N LEU A 317 -10.63 39.03 -19.67
CA LEU A 317 -10.88 39.37 -21.07
C LEU A 317 -11.02 40.88 -21.33
N PRO A 318 -11.74 41.67 -20.52
CA PRO A 318 -11.85 43.12 -20.74
C PRO A 318 -10.49 43.82 -20.80
N SER A 319 -9.55 43.45 -19.92
CA SER A 319 -8.18 44.02 -19.94
C SER A 319 -7.43 43.70 -21.23
N ALA A 320 -7.55 42.47 -21.73
CA ALA A 320 -6.93 42.09 -23.01
C ALA A 320 -7.55 42.87 -24.19
N VAL A 321 -8.88 43.03 -24.20
CA VAL A 321 -9.60 43.80 -25.22
C VAL A 321 -9.19 45.28 -25.18
N ILE A 322 -9.12 45.90 -24.00
CA ILE A 322 -8.68 47.29 -23.84
C ILE A 322 -7.25 47.48 -24.35
N THR A 323 -6.33 46.55 -24.05
CA THR A 323 -4.96 46.59 -24.55
C THR A 323 -4.91 46.52 -26.08
N LEU A 324 -5.69 45.63 -26.69
CA LEU A 324 -5.77 45.50 -28.14
C LEU A 324 -6.35 46.77 -28.79
N GLN A 325 -7.45 47.31 -28.23
CA GLN A 325 -8.06 48.55 -28.69
C GLN A 325 -7.09 49.74 -28.59
N ARG A 326 -6.34 49.84 -27.49
CA ARG A 326 -5.31 50.88 -27.28
C ARG A 326 -4.21 50.77 -28.33
N ASN A 327 -3.71 49.57 -28.59
CA ASN A 327 -2.67 49.33 -29.60
C ASN A 327 -3.16 49.66 -31.01
N PHE A 328 -4.39 49.28 -31.36
CA PHE A 328 -4.99 49.62 -32.63
C PHE A 328 -5.13 51.13 -32.82
N ARG A 329 -5.68 51.84 -31.82
CA ARG A 329 -5.80 53.31 -31.83
C ARG A 329 -4.45 53.99 -31.98
N SER A 330 -3.42 53.53 -31.24
CA SER A 330 -2.05 54.05 -31.36
C SER A 330 -1.45 53.82 -32.74
N LYS A 331 -1.60 52.62 -33.31
CA LYS A 331 -1.11 52.29 -34.66
C LYS A 331 -1.78 53.18 -35.71
N ARG A 332 -3.10 53.34 -35.63
CA ARG A 332 -3.88 54.22 -36.53
C ARG A 332 -3.41 55.68 -36.43
N ALA A 333 -3.21 56.20 -35.22
CA ALA A 333 -2.70 57.56 -35.01
C ALA A 333 -1.30 57.75 -35.62
N LYS A 334 -0.39 56.79 -35.44
CA LYS A 334 0.96 56.83 -36.04
C LYS A 334 0.92 56.82 -37.57
N ILE A 335 0.03 56.03 -38.18
CA ILE A 335 -0.12 55.99 -39.64
C ILE A 335 -0.62 57.33 -40.17
N LEU A 336 -1.66 57.90 -39.54
CA LEU A 336 -2.18 59.22 -39.92
C LEU A 336 -1.12 60.32 -39.80
N LEU A 337 -0.35 60.31 -38.71
CA LEU A 337 0.75 61.27 -38.53
C LEU A 337 1.81 61.15 -39.63
N LYS A 338 2.18 59.92 -40.02
CA LYS A 338 3.13 59.69 -41.12
C LYS A 338 2.62 60.21 -42.45
N LEU A 339 1.36 59.93 -42.79
CA LEU A 339 0.73 60.43 -44.02
C LEU A 339 0.68 61.96 -44.04
N LYS A 340 0.35 62.59 -42.90
CA LYS A 340 0.34 64.05 -42.79
C LYS A 340 1.74 64.63 -43.03
N ARG A 341 2.77 64.07 -42.39
CA ARG A 341 4.16 64.47 -42.60
C ARG A 341 4.61 64.29 -44.05
N GLN A 342 4.24 63.18 -44.70
CA GLN A 342 4.57 62.96 -46.11
C GLN A 342 3.95 64.02 -47.02
N LYS A 343 2.67 64.36 -46.80
CA LYS A 343 2.00 65.45 -47.52
C LYS A 343 2.69 66.80 -47.29
N GLU A 344 2.97 67.13 -46.03
CA GLU A 344 3.69 68.36 -45.66
C GLU A 344 5.09 68.39 -46.31
N GLU A 345 5.81 67.27 -46.34
CA GLU A 345 7.11 67.15 -47.03
C GLU A 345 7.00 67.32 -48.55
N GLU A 346 5.98 66.75 -49.18
CA GLU A 346 5.72 66.90 -50.63
C GLU A 346 5.35 68.34 -50.99
N GLU A 347 4.46 68.98 -50.23
CA GLU A 347 4.08 70.39 -50.38
C GLU A 347 5.31 71.30 -50.26
N ASN A 348 6.13 71.09 -49.22
CA ASN A 348 7.38 71.83 -49.03
C ASN A 348 8.36 71.63 -50.20
N ARG A 349 8.48 70.41 -50.74
CA ARG A 349 9.34 70.13 -51.91
C ARG A 349 8.85 70.88 -53.15
N LEU A 350 7.53 70.89 -53.40
CA LEU A 350 6.94 71.60 -54.51
C LEU A 350 7.14 73.11 -54.37
N GLN A 351 6.93 73.66 -53.17
CA GLN A 351 7.18 75.07 -52.89
C GLN A 351 8.64 75.45 -53.17
N LEU A 352 9.60 74.66 -52.68
CA LEU A 352 11.02 74.88 -52.94
C LEU A 352 11.37 74.81 -54.43
N GLN A 353 10.75 73.91 -55.20
CA GLN A 353 10.94 73.84 -56.65
C GLN A 353 10.41 75.10 -57.35
N LEU A 354 9.22 75.59 -56.96
CA LEU A 354 8.65 76.81 -57.50
C LEU A 354 9.51 78.03 -57.17
N GLU A 355 10.00 78.14 -55.93
CA GLU A 355 10.92 79.21 -55.51
C GLU A 355 12.22 79.17 -56.34
N ARG A 356 12.81 77.99 -56.54
CA ARG A 356 13.98 77.81 -57.41
C ARG A 356 13.70 78.23 -58.85
N GLN A 357 12.56 77.85 -59.41
CA GLN A 357 12.19 78.24 -60.78
C GLN A 357 12.00 79.76 -60.90
N ARG A 358 11.34 80.40 -59.92
CA ARG A 358 11.18 81.87 -59.88
C ARG A 358 12.54 82.56 -59.81
N ALA A 359 13.42 82.12 -58.91
CA ALA A 359 14.78 82.66 -58.79
C ALA A 359 15.58 82.47 -60.10
N MET A 360 15.45 81.33 -60.77
CA MET A 360 16.07 81.08 -62.07
C MET A 360 15.54 82.00 -63.16
N ARG A 361 14.23 82.27 -63.20
CA ARG A 361 13.63 83.22 -64.16
C ARG A 361 14.16 84.62 -63.94
N VAL A 362 14.13 85.12 -62.70
CA VAL A 362 14.66 86.44 -62.34
C VAL A 362 16.14 86.56 -62.70
N SER A 363 16.94 85.54 -62.40
CA SER A 363 18.37 85.53 -62.77
C SER A 363 18.59 85.56 -64.29
N ARG A 364 17.77 84.85 -65.07
CA ARG A 364 17.81 84.88 -66.53
C ARG A 364 17.40 86.24 -67.09
N GLU A 365 16.35 86.85 -66.55
CA GLU A 365 15.88 88.17 -66.93
C GLU A 365 16.95 89.25 -66.67
N ILE A 366 17.56 89.25 -65.47
CA ILE A 366 18.70 90.12 -65.15
C ILE A 366 19.84 89.89 -66.16
N ARG A 367 20.15 88.65 -66.50
CA ARG A 367 21.20 88.34 -67.49
C ARG A 367 20.87 88.84 -68.89
N LEU A 368 19.61 88.71 -69.34
CA LEU A 368 19.16 89.21 -70.64
C LEU A 368 19.23 90.74 -70.71
N ASN A 369 18.75 91.44 -69.67
CA ASN A 369 18.84 92.90 -69.60
C ASN A 369 20.30 93.37 -69.61
N MET A 370 21.20 92.65 -68.94
CA MET A 370 22.63 92.96 -68.99
C MET A 370 23.22 92.75 -70.39
N LEU A 371 22.79 91.71 -71.12
CA LEU A 371 23.23 91.46 -72.50
C LEU A 371 22.73 92.52 -73.48
N GLU A 372 21.57 93.14 -73.25
CA GLU A 372 21.04 94.23 -74.09
C GLU A 372 21.90 95.49 -74.02
N ILE A 373 22.51 95.77 -72.88
CA ILE A 373 23.28 97.02 -72.61
C ILE A 373 24.77 96.87 -72.94
N VAL A 374 25.32 95.65 -72.85
CA VAL A 374 26.78 95.41 -72.92
C VAL A 374 27.26 95.14 -74.34
N HIS A 375 28.34 95.80 -74.76
CA HIS A 375 28.95 95.61 -76.08
C HIS A 375 29.47 94.17 -76.31
N PRO A 376 29.28 93.56 -77.51
CA PRO A 376 29.66 92.16 -77.77
C PRO A 376 31.11 91.79 -77.43
N GLY A 377 32.07 92.70 -77.67
CA GLY A 377 33.47 92.47 -77.32
C GLY A 377 33.74 92.33 -75.81
N GLN A 378 32.95 92.98 -74.96
CA GLN A 378 33.05 92.82 -73.49
C GLN A 378 32.43 91.49 -73.04
N VAL A 379 31.33 91.06 -73.68
CA VAL A 379 30.71 89.74 -73.45
C VAL A 379 31.68 88.63 -73.82
N GLU A 380 32.37 88.73 -74.96
CA GLU A 380 33.34 87.71 -75.40
C GLU A 380 34.57 87.64 -74.48
N LYS A 381 35.06 88.79 -73.99
CA LYS A 381 36.13 88.82 -72.98
C LYS A 381 35.68 88.12 -71.68
N HIS A 382 34.49 88.44 -71.19
CA HIS A 382 33.96 87.83 -69.98
C HIS A 382 33.71 86.32 -70.13
N ASN A 383 33.21 85.87 -71.29
CA ASN A 383 33.02 84.46 -71.59
C ASN A 383 34.36 83.72 -71.61
N ARG A 384 35.40 84.28 -72.25
CA ARG A 384 36.77 83.73 -72.19
C ARG A 384 37.27 83.61 -70.76
N GLU A 385 37.08 84.64 -69.92
CA GLU A 385 37.46 84.57 -68.49
C GLU A 385 36.67 83.49 -67.73
N ILE A 386 35.38 83.29 -68.01
CA ILE A 386 34.57 82.22 -67.41
C ILE A 386 35.04 80.85 -67.88
N GLU A 387 35.33 80.69 -69.17
CA GLU A 387 35.84 79.43 -69.74
C GLU A 387 37.19 79.06 -69.13
N GLU A 388 38.11 80.02 -69.03
CA GLU A 388 39.40 79.84 -68.34
C GLU A 388 39.21 79.46 -66.87
N LYS A 389 38.37 80.19 -66.13
CA LYS A 389 38.06 79.87 -64.72
C LYS A 389 37.41 78.50 -64.57
N SER A 390 36.48 78.15 -65.46
CA SER A 390 35.78 76.86 -65.44
C SER A 390 36.75 75.71 -65.77
N ALA A 391 37.62 75.90 -66.77
CA ALA A 391 38.67 74.95 -67.11
C ALA A 391 39.62 74.74 -65.92
N LEU A 392 40.03 75.82 -65.23
CA LEU A 392 40.85 75.73 -64.02
C LEU A 392 40.15 74.96 -62.90
N ILE A 393 38.85 75.19 -62.68
CA ILE A 393 38.05 74.47 -61.66
C ILE A 393 37.95 72.99 -62.02
N ILE A 394 37.61 72.66 -63.27
CA ILE A 394 37.50 71.27 -63.75
C ILE A 394 38.86 70.57 -63.63
N GLN A 395 39.94 71.21 -64.08
CA GLN A 395 41.29 70.67 -63.98
C GLN A 395 41.71 70.47 -62.52
N LYS A 396 41.41 71.43 -61.63
CA LYS A 396 41.64 71.31 -60.18
C LYS A 396 40.89 70.12 -59.59
N HIS A 397 39.60 69.99 -59.90
CA HIS A 397 38.78 68.87 -59.42
C HIS A 397 39.24 67.53 -59.99
N TRP A 398 39.64 67.48 -61.27
CA TRP A 398 40.17 66.30 -61.92
C TRP A 398 41.51 65.86 -61.32
N ARG A 399 42.46 66.79 -61.13
CA ARG A 399 43.72 66.50 -60.43
C ARG A 399 43.44 65.94 -59.04
N GLY A 400 42.53 66.56 -58.28
CA GLY A 400 42.13 66.07 -56.96
C GLY A 400 41.42 64.70 -57.00
N TYR A 401 40.54 64.46 -57.97
CA TYR A 401 39.89 63.16 -58.15
C TYR A 401 40.90 62.07 -58.51
N ARG A 402 41.85 62.36 -59.42
CA ARG A 402 42.91 61.44 -59.82
C ARG A 402 43.75 61.01 -58.62
N GLU A 403 44.22 61.95 -57.81
CA GLU A 403 45.00 61.63 -56.60
C GLU A 403 44.16 60.86 -55.58
N ARG A 404 42.89 61.22 -55.38
CA ARG A 404 42.00 60.46 -54.50
C ARG A 404 41.75 59.04 -55.01
N LYS A 405 41.59 58.84 -56.32
CA LYS A 405 41.40 57.52 -56.94
C LYS A 405 42.65 56.65 -56.75
N ASN A 406 43.83 57.20 -57.04
CA ASN A 406 45.11 56.52 -56.81
C ASN A 406 45.27 56.15 -55.33
N PHE A 407 44.97 57.07 -54.41
CA PHE A 407 45.00 56.80 -52.97
C PHE A 407 43.99 55.72 -52.56
N HIS A 408 42.76 55.75 -53.08
CA HIS A 408 41.76 54.71 -52.77
C HIS A 408 42.18 53.33 -53.28
N GLN A 409 42.90 53.25 -54.41
CA GLN A 409 43.48 51.99 -54.89
C GLN A 409 44.61 51.49 -53.99
N GLN A 410 45.44 52.40 -53.44
CA GLN A 410 46.52 52.05 -52.50
C GLN A 410 46.04 51.89 -51.05
N LYS A 411 44.84 52.37 -50.70
CA LYS A 411 44.34 52.38 -49.32
C LYS A 411 44.21 50.98 -48.72
N PRO A 412 43.69 49.94 -49.41
CA PRO A 412 43.62 48.59 -48.87
C PRO A 412 45.01 48.04 -48.50
N SER A 413 46.00 48.15 -49.40
CA SER A 413 47.36 47.65 -49.12
C SER A 413 48.04 48.43 -48.00
N LEU A 414 47.83 49.74 -47.90
CA LEU A 414 48.33 50.54 -46.76
C LEU A 414 47.65 50.17 -45.43
N VAL A 415 46.36 49.84 -45.45
CA VAL A 415 45.63 49.38 -44.26
C VAL A 415 46.11 48.01 -43.83
N GLU A 416 46.28 47.07 -44.76
CA GLU A 416 46.84 45.74 -44.51
C GLU A 416 48.27 45.84 -43.95
N TYR A 417 49.12 46.67 -44.56
CA TYR A 417 50.48 46.91 -44.06
C TYR A 417 50.46 47.51 -42.64
N LYS A 418 49.63 48.53 -42.39
CA LYS A 418 49.49 49.11 -41.04
C LYS A 418 48.96 48.09 -40.02
N ALA A 419 48.00 47.26 -40.40
CA ALA A 419 47.49 46.18 -39.56
C ALA A 419 48.58 45.15 -39.24
N ALA A 420 49.34 44.72 -40.25
CA ALA A 420 50.47 43.82 -40.10
C ALA A 420 51.54 44.40 -39.16
N VAL A 421 51.93 45.66 -39.34
CA VAL A 421 52.88 46.34 -38.44
C VAL A 421 52.32 46.44 -37.02
N THR A 422 51.03 46.70 -36.86
CA THR A 422 50.38 46.78 -35.54
C THR A 422 50.39 45.41 -34.85
N LEU A 423 50.06 44.33 -35.57
CA LEU A 423 50.12 42.95 -35.08
C LEU A 423 51.56 42.54 -34.73
N GLN A 424 52.53 42.83 -35.60
CA GLN A 424 53.95 42.56 -35.34
C GLN A 424 54.43 43.28 -34.07
N ARG A 425 54.10 44.58 -33.91
CA ARG A 425 54.43 45.34 -32.70
C ARG A 425 53.77 44.76 -31.45
N ALA A 426 52.49 44.37 -31.53
CA ALA A 426 51.78 43.74 -30.43
C ALA A 426 52.39 42.39 -30.05
N ALA A 427 52.75 41.57 -31.02
CA ALA A 427 53.42 40.29 -30.81
C ALA A 427 54.80 40.47 -30.18
N LEU A 428 55.62 41.41 -30.66
CA LEU A 428 56.91 41.74 -30.05
C LEU A 428 56.75 42.22 -28.60
N LYS A 429 55.75 43.06 -28.32
CA LYS A 429 55.45 43.51 -26.96
C LYS A 429 54.95 42.37 -26.05
N PHE A 430 54.15 41.46 -26.57
CA PHE A 430 53.73 40.24 -25.87
C PHE A 430 54.91 39.33 -25.58
N LEU A 431 55.76 39.05 -26.56
CA LEU A 431 56.98 38.26 -26.38
C LEU A 431 57.94 38.90 -25.37
N ALA A 432 58.09 40.23 -25.39
CA ALA A 432 58.85 40.95 -24.38
C ALA A 432 58.24 40.77 -22.97
N ARG A 433 56.90 40.88 -22.83
CA ARG A 433 56.21 40.59 -21.56
C ARG A 433 56.39 39.14 -21.11
N CYS A 434 56.31 38.17 -22.02
CA CYS A 434 56.58 36.76 -21.71
C CYS A 434 58.03 36.55 -21.25
N ARG A 435 59.01 37.18 -21.90
CA ARG A 435 60.42 37.17 -21.46
C ARG A 435 60.59 37.81 -20.08
N MET A 436 59.91 38.92 -19.80
CA MET A 436 59.94 39.56 -18.48
C MET A 436 59.27 38.70 -17.40
N LYS A 437 58.15 38.04 -17.69
CA LYS A 437 57.54 37.04 -16.79
C LYS A 437 58.49 35.87 -16.56
N LYS A 438 59.11 35.31 -17.60
CA LYS A 438 60.15 34.27 -17.46
C LYS A 438 61.34 34.74 -16.62
N LYS A 439 61.74 36.01 -16.69
CA LYS A 439 62.78 36.61 -15.82
C LYS A 439 62.31 36.84 -14.39
N GLN A 440 61.05 37.19 -14.17
CA GLN A 440 60.44 37.29 -12.83
C GLN A 440 60.31 35.90 -12.16
N PHE A 441 60.13 34.85 -12.96
CA PHE A 441 60.25 33.45 -12.57
C PHE A 441 61.63 32.89 -12.92
N ALA A 442 62.69 33.69 -12.71
CA ALA A 442 64.03 33.11 -12.65
C ALA A 442 64.02 32.04 -11.54
N PRO A 443 64.59 30.84 -11.78
CA PRO A 443 64.77 29.84 -10.74
C PRO A 443 65.49 30.52 -9.58
N TRP A 444 64.92 30.43 -8.38
CA TRP A 444 65.51 30.94 -7.16
C TRP A 444 66.98 30.51 -7.10
N GLN A 445 67.89 31.46 -7.36
CA GLN A 445 69.29 31.28 -7.06
C GLN A 445 69.36 31.38 -5.55
N GLY A 446 69.50 30.22 -4.90
CA GLY A 446 69.65 30.12 -3.46
C GLY A 446 70.74 31.06 -2.92
N PRO A 447 70.81 31.25 -1.59
CA PRO A 447 71.72 32.19 -0.96
C PRO A 447 73.14 32.01 -1.52
N ARG A 448 73.72 33.15 -1.94
CA ARG A 448 75.06 33.27 -2.52
C ARG A 448 76.01 32.36 -1.76
N GLU A 449 76.61 31.40 -2.46
CA GLU A 449 77.55 30.44 -1.91
C GLU A 449 78.56 31.19 -1.02
N LEU A 450 78.53 30.89 0.28
CA LEU A 450 79.48 31.41 1.26
C LEU A 450 80.88 30.94 0.84
N THR A 451 81.64 31.84 0.22
CA THR A 451 83.05 31.65 -0.14
C THR A 451 83.82 31.19 1.10
N ASP A 452 84.74 30.22 0.98
CA ASP A 452 85.48 29.69 2.13
C ASP A 452 86.23 30.78 2.92
N ALA A 453 86.66 31.85 2.27
CA ALA A 453 87.23 33.03 2.94
C ALA A 453 86.23 33.71 3.90
N GLN A 454 84.96 33.86 3.51
CA GLN A 454 83.91 34.43 4.36
C GLN A 454 83.47 33.45 5.46
N ARG A 455 83.54 32.13 5.20
CA ARG A 455 83.35 31.13 6.26
C ARG A 455 84.45 31.22 7.30
N VAL A 456 85.71 31.41 6.88
CA VAL A 456 86.84 31.61 7.79
C VAL A 456 86.71 32.91 8.56
N GLU A 457 86.26 34.00 7.93
CA GLU A 457 86.05 35.29 8.59
C GLU A 457 84.91 35.23 9.63
N LEU A 458 83.79 34.59 9.29
CA LEU A 458 82.70 34.33 10.24
C LEU A 458 83.13 33.38 11.36
N LYS A 459 83.94 32.36 11.05
CA LYS A 459 84.51 31.45 12.05
C LYS A 459 85.51 32.18 12.95
N GLN A 460 86.32 33.09 12.42
CA GLN A 460 87.15 33.99 13.21
C GLN A 460 86.30 34.87 14.10
N HIS A 461 85.21 35.45 13.62
CA HIS A 461 84.28 36.23 14.44
C HIS A 461 83.67 35.41 15.59
N VAL A 462 83.31 34.15 15.34
CA VAL A 462 82.82 33.22 16.36
C VAL A 462 83.94 32.84 17.33
N ASP A 463 85.13 32.53 16.85
CA ASP A 463 86.30 32.17 17.67
C ASP A 463 86.78 33.35 18.52
N ASP A 464 86.74 34.58 18.00
CA ASP A 464 87.03 35.81 18.74
C ASP A 464 85.98 36.07 19.81
N TYR A 465 84.70 35.80 19.53
CA TYR A 465 83.63 35.88 20.51
C TYR A 465 83.82 34.84 21.62
N VAL A 466 84.19 33.59 21.28
CA VAL A 466 84.51 32.52 22.23
C VAL A 466 85.77 32.85 23.05
N ARG A 467 86.80 33.47 22.46
CA ARG A 467 88.00 33.94 23.17
C ARG A 467 87.71 35.10 24.12
N ARG A 468 86.82 36.01 23.75
CA ARG A 468 86.39 37.12 24.63
C ARG A 468 85.44 36.64 25.72
N HIS A 469 84.77 35.50 25.54
CA HIS A 469 83.86 34.90 26.51
C HIS A 469 84.28 33.44 26.82
N PRO A 470 85.48 33.22 27.39
CA PRO A 470 85.92 31.89 27.77
C PRO A 470 85.01 31.39 28.89
N ARG A 471 84.33 30.27 28.65
CA ARG A 471 83.52 29.60 29.68
C ARG A 471 84.44 29.06 30.77
N HIS A 472 84.69 29.86 31.79
CA HIS A 472 84.97 29.36 33.13
C HIS A 472 83.63 28.98 33.78
N GLN A 473 83.52 27.67 34.01
CA GLN A 473 82.56 26.90 34.79
C GLN A 473 81.46 27.68 35.55
N LEU A 474 80.26 27.66 34.99
CA LEU A 474 79.00 27.20 35.62
C LEU A 474 77.92 27.04 34.54
#